data_AF-A0A2V9C2W8-F1
#
_entry.id   AF-A0A2V9C2W8-F1
#
_cell.length_a   1.000
_cell.length_b   1.000
_cell.length_c   1.000
_cell.angle_alpha   90.00
_cell.angle_beta   90.00
_cell.angle_gamma   90.00
#
_symmetry.space_group_name_H-M   'P 1'
#
loop_
_entity.id
_entity.type
_entity.pdbx_description
1 polymer ?
#
loop_
_entity_poly.entity_id
_entity_poly.type
_entity_poly.pdbx_seq_one_letter_code
_entity_poly.pdbx_strand_id
1 'polypeptide(L)'
;MVKTVISRNFRYPSAELRERVRTAVKERGFRSEQAFLIAACEHELREGDNTEATAQLEARIAATLANMAKEVQALFTLGHTQFALTNSLLQYVLTCMVEPPEEVLPAARARAKLRYAKILRLAAEEVATRNKATLEEVLTGGKQE
;
A
#
# COMPACT_ATOMS: atom_id res chain seq x y z
N MET A 1 28.39 -5.71 -61.25
CA MET A 1 27.08 -5.39 -60.62
C MET A 1 27.31 -4.41 -59.49
N VAL A 2 26.98 -3.14 -59.70
CA VAL A 2 27.03 -2.12 -58.64
C VAL A 2 25.81 -2.33 -57.74
N LYS A 3 26.05 -2.68 -56.49
CA LYS A 3 24.99 -2.91 -55.49
C LYS A 3 24.44 -1.53 -55.10
N THR A 4 23.30 -1.14 -55.65
CA THR A 4 22.64 0.13 -55.33
C THR A 4 22.18 0.09 -53.87
N VAL A 5 22.96 0.72 -52.99
CA VAL A 5 22.55 0.95 -51.61
C VAL A 5 21.58 2.12 -51.63
N ILE A 6 20.30 1.84 -51.43
CA ILE A 6 19.27 2.86 -51.28
C ILE A 6 19.46 3.50 -49.90
N SER A 7 20.22 4.59 -49.82
CA SER A 7 20.20 5.46 -48.64
C SER A 7 19.06 6.47 -48.80
N ARG A 8 17.98 6.28 -48.04
CA ARG A 8 16.96 7.33 -47.87
C ARG A 8 17.61 8.45 -47.07
N ASN A 9 17.96 9.56 -47.75
CA ASN A 9 18.70 10.68 -47.15
C ASN A 9 17.93 11.29 -45.97
N PHE A 10 18.38 11.04 -44.74
CA PHE A 10 17.98 11.84 -43.58
C PHE A 10 18.54 13.26 -43.76
N ARG A 11 17.65 14.26 -43.79
CA ARG A 11 18.08 15.66 -43.87
C ARG A 11 18.41 16.15 -42.47
N TYR A 12 19.69 16.38 -42.21
CA TYR A 12 20.12 17.00 -40.95
C TYR A 12 19.62 18.45 -40.88
N PRO A 13 19.05 18.88 -39.74
CA PRO A 13 18.66 20.28 -39.50
C PRO A 13 19.80 21.29 -39.66
N SER A 14 21.04 20.88 -39.38
CA SER A 14 22.24 21.72 -39.55
C SER A 14 23.46 20.90 -39.98
N ALA A 15 24.43 21.56 -40.62
CA ALA A 15 25.71 20.94 -40.99
C ALA A 15 26.53 20.56 -39.75
N GLU A 16 26.43 21.36 -38.68
CA GLU A 16 27.11 21.09 -37.41
C GLU A 16 26.62 19.79 -36.76
N LEU A 17 25.29 19.56 -36.72
CA LEU A 17 24.73 18.33 -36.18
C LEU A 17 25.16 17.11 -36.99
N ARG A 18 25.26 17.25 -38.32
CA ARG A 18 25.75 16.18 -39.20
C ARG A 18 27.19 15.79 -38.86
N GLU A 19 28.07 16.76 -38.68
CA GLU A 19 29.47 16.47 -38.35
C GLU A 19 29.61 15.89 -36.94
N ARG A 20 28.82 16.37 -35.96
CA ARG A 20 28.77 15.76 -34.63
C ARG A 20 28.36 14.29 -34.67
N VAL A 21 27.37 13.95 -35.50
CA VAL A 21 26.93 12.55 -35.68
C VAL A 21 28.01 11.71 -36.35
N ARG A 22 28.69 12.23 -37.37
CA ARG A 22 29.81 11.54 -38.03
C ARG A 22 30.98 11.24 -37.10
N THR A 23 31.34 12.21 -36.27
CA THR A 23 32.37 12.04 -35.25
C THR A 23 31.95 10.96 -34.24
N ALA A 24 30.73 11.03 -33.72
CA ALA A 24 30.21 10.04 -32.77
C ALA A 24 30.13 8.63 -33.37
N VAL A 25 29.78 8.49 -34.66
CA VAL A 25 29.77 7.20 -35.38
C VAL A 25 31.15 6.57 -35.38
N LYS A 26 32.19 7.36 -35.68
CA LYS A 26 33.59 6.88 -35.70
C LYS A 26 34.09 6.54 -34.30
N GLU A 27 33.92 7.45 -33.35
CA GLU A 27 34.39 7.29 -31.97
C GLU A 27 33.75 6.09 -31.27
N ARG A 28 32.46 5.85 -31.52
CA ARG A 28 31.71 4.75 -30.92
C ARG A 28 31.73 3.47 -31.77
N GLY A 29 32.50 3.44 -32.87
CA GLY A 29 32.75 2.23 -33.65
C GLY A 29 31.57 1.71 -34.46
N PHE A 30 30.61 2.55 -34.85
CA PHE A 30 29.45 2.12 -35.63
C PHE A 30 29.82 1.89 -37.10
N ARG A 31 29.31 0.80 -37.66
CA ARG A 31 29.52 0.41 -39.08
C ARG A 31 28.93 1.41 -40.10
N SER A 32 27.97 2.24 -39.68
CA SER A 32 27.36 3.28 -40.52
C SER A 32 26.60 4.31 -39.67
N GLU A 33 26.38 5.51 -40.23
CA GLU A 33 25.54 6.55 -39.61
C GLU A 33 24.12 6.04 -39.31
N GLN A 34 23.55 5.22 -40.20
CA GLN A 34 22.23 4.64 -40.00
C GLN A 34 22.19 3.67 -38.81
N ALA A 35 23.22 2.85 -38.62
CA ALA A 35 23.30 1.93 -37.48
C ALA A 35 23.37 2.70 -36.15
N PHE A 36 24.09 3.83 -36.14
CA PHE A 36 24.14 4.72 -34.98
C PHE A 36 22.78 5.37 -34.70
N LEU A 37 22.08 5.88 -35.71
CA LEU A 37 20.77 6.48 -35.53
C LEU A 37 19.72 5.48 -35.05
N ILE A 38 19.73 4.25 -35.58
CA ILE A 38 18.84 3.18 -35.11
C ILE A 38 19.13 2.86 -33.63
N ALA A 39 20.40 2.68 -33.26
CA ALA A 39 20.77 2.42 -31.86
C ALA A 39 20.40 3.57 -30.92
N ALA A 40 20.50 4.82 -31.39
CA ALA A 40 20.04 5.99 -30.63
C ALA A 40 18.51 6.01 -30.48
N CYS A 41 17.75 5.69 -31.53
CA CYS A 41 16.31 5.56 -31.45
C CYS A 41 15.88 4.42 -30.51
N GLU A 42 16.53 3.26 -30.58
CA GLU A 42 16.27 2.13 -29.66
C GLU A 42 16.57 2.51 -28.21
N HIS A 43 17.66 3.24 -27.97
CA HIS A 43 18.00 3.76 -26.66
C HIS A 43 16.92 4.72 -26.13
N GLU A 44 16.51 5.73 -26.92
CA GLU A 44 15.48 6.68 -26.52
C GLU A 44 14.12 6.02 -26.26
N LEU A 45 13.73 5.05 -27.10
CA LEU A 45 12.50 4.28 -26.88
C LEU A 45 12.57 3.49 -25.57
N ARG A 46 13.69 2.81 -25.31
CA ARG A 46 13.90 2.04 -24.08
C ARG A 46 13.94 2.93 -22.83
N GLU A 47 14.59 4.09 -22.90
CA GLU A 47 14.59 5.06 -21.79
C GLU A 47 13.19 5.64 -21.56
N GLY A 48 12.42 5.91 -22.61
CA GLY A 48 11.01 6.30 -22.51
C GLY A 48 10.15 5.24 -21.81
N ASP A 49 10.24 3.98 -22.25
CA ASP A 49 9.54 2.84 -21.66
C ASP A 49 9.93 2.64 -20.19
N ASN A 50 11.22 2.73 -19.88
CA ASN A 50 11.73 2.65 -18.51
C ASN A 50 11.21 3.79 -17.64
N THR A 51 11.19 5.02 -18.16
CA THR A 51 10.70 6.20 -17.44
C THR A 51 9.21 6.08 -17.14
N GLU A 52 8.42 5.62 -18.11
CA GLU A 52 6.99 5.36 -17.91
C GLU A 52 6.77 4.25 -16.88
N ALA A 53 7.50 3.14 -16.97
CA ALA A 53 7.43 2.05 -16.01
C ALA A 53 7.81 2.51 -14.59
N THR A 54 8.83 3.36 -14.45
CA THR A 54 9.18 3.95 -13.14
C THR A 54 8.10 4.88 -12.62
N ALA A 55 7.51 5.73 -13.47
CA ALA A 55 6.44 6.64 -13.07
C ALA A 55 5.18 5.88 -12.62
N GLN A 56 4.81 4.80 -13.31
CA GLN A 56 3.71 3.93 -12.92
C GLN A 56 4.00 3.24 -11.57
N LEU A 57 5.24 2.76 -11.36
CA LEU A 57 5.65 2.17 -10.10
C LEU A 57 5.58 3.19 -8.95
N GLU A 58 6.11 4.39 -9.15
CA GLU A 58 6.06 5.49 -8.19
C GLU A 58 4.62 5.88 -7.85
N ALA A 59 3.74 5.99 -8.85
CA ALA A 59 2.32 6.28 -8.64
C ALA A 59 1.64 5.18 -7.79
N ARG A 60 1.97 3.92 -8.04
CA ARG A 60 1.42 2.79 -7.27
C ARG A 60 1.94 2.80 -5.83
N ILE A 61 3.22 3.12 -5.62
CA ILE A 61 3.81 3.28 -4.28
C ILE A 61 3.14 4.44 -3.54
N ALA A 62 2.99 5.60 -4.18
CA ALA A 62 2.33 6.75 -3.60
C ALA A 62 0.87 6.45 -3.22
N ALA A 63 0.13 5.75 -4.09
CA ALA A 63 -1.23 5.31 -3.81
C ALA A 63 -1.28 4.35 -2.60
N THR A 64 -0.33 3.43 -2.51
CA THR A 64 -0.22 2.50 -1.38
C THR A 64 0.05 3.25 -0.07
N LEU A 65 0.99 4.19 -0.10
CA LEU A 65 1.32 5.02 1.06
C LEU A 65 0.14 5.89 1.49
N ALA A 66 -0.58 6.50 0.54
CA ALA A 66 -1.78 7.27 0.83
C ALA A 66 -2.90 6.42 1.45
N ASN A 67 -3.06 5.18 1.00
CA ASN A 67 -4.02 4.24 1.59
C ASN A 67 -3.61 3.83 3.01
N MET A 68 -2.34 3.49 3.24
CA MET A 68 -1.84 3.22 4.59
C MET A 68 -2.01 4.42 5.53
N ALA A 69 -1.78 5.64 5.05
CA ALA A 69 -1.99 6.86 5.83
C ALA A 69 -3.46 7.00 6.26
N LYS A 70 -4.42 6.67 5.37
CA LYS A 70 -5.85 6.64 5.72
C LYS A 70 -6.17 5.58 6.77
N GLU A 71 -5.59 4.39 6.66
CA GLU A 71 -5.78 3.31 7.65
C GLU A 71 -5.25 3.72 9.03
N VAL A 72 -4.07 4.34 9.09
CA VAL A 72 -3.50 4.88 10.33
C VAL A 72 -4.40 5.97 10.92
N GLN A 73 -4.93 6.87 10.10
CA GLN A 73 -5.88 7.89 10.56
C GLN A 73 -7.18 7.28 11.09
N ALA A 74 -7.67 6.21 10.47
CA ALA A 74 -8.83 5.47 10.94
C ALA A 74 -8.55 4.81 12.31
N LEU A 75 -7.35 4.24 12.52
CA LEU A 75 -6.94 3.71 13.82
C LEU A 75 -6.87 4.79 14.91
N PHE A 76 -6.33 5.97 14.60
CA PHE A 76 -6.34 7.09 15.53
C PHE A 76 -7.77 7.51 15.88
N THR A 77 -8.65 7.58 14.89
CA THR A 77 -10.06 7.93 15.09
C THR A 77 -10.77 6.90 15.97
N LEU A 78 -10.51 5.61 15.73
CA LEU A 78 -11.00 4.52 16.57
C LEU A 78 -10.50 4.64 18.01
N GLY A 79 -9.22 4.94 18.21
CA GLY A 79 -8.64 5.15 19.54
C GLY A 79 -9.29 6.32 20.30
N HIS A 80 -9.48 7.45 19.65
CA HIS A 80 -10.17 8.61 20.25
C HIS A 80 -11.63 8.29 20.58
N THR A 81 -12.32 7.58 19.68
CA THR A 81 -13.71 7.16 19.88
C THR A 81 -13.82 6.20 21.06
N GLN A 82 -12.91 5.22 21.16
CA GLN A 82 -12.87 4.27 22.28
C GLN A 82 -12.60 4.98 23.61
N PHE A 83 -11.69 5.95 23.62
CA PHE A 83 -11.44 6.77 24.80
C PHE A 83 -12.69 7.55 25.22
N ALA A 84 -13.34 8.23 24.28
CA ALA A 84 -14.57 8.99 24.54
C ALA A 84 -15.70 8.08 25.06
N LEU A 85 -15.89 6.92 24.45
CA LEU A 85 -16.87 5.93 24.88
C LEU A 85 -16.59 5.42 26.30
N THR A 86 -15.33 5.10 26.60
CA THR A 86 -14.91 4.64 27.94
C THR A 86 -15.12 5.73 28.98
N ASN A 87 -14.79 6.98 28.66
CA ASN A 87 -15.03 8.12 29.54
C ASN A 87 -16.53 8.33 29.81
N SER A 88 -17.37 8.29 28.77
CA SER A 88 -18.83 8.40 28.92
C SER A 88 -19.41 7.25 29.75
N LEU A 89 -18.92 6.02 29.55
CA LEU A 89 -19.31 4.87 30.38
C LEU A 89 -18.90 5.07 31.84
N LEU A 90 -17.69 5.57 32.10
CA LEU A 90 -17.24 5.86 33.46
C LEU A 90 -18.11 6.92 34.12
N GLN A 91 -18.42 8.00 33.41
CA GLN A 91 -19.34 9.04 33.91
C GLN A 91 -20.70 8.44 34.26
N TYR A 92 -21.26 7.63 33.36
CA TYR A 92 -22.53 6.94 33.61
C TYR A 92 -22.46 6.04 34.85
N VAL A 93 -21.42 5.22 34.98
CA VAL A 93 -21.20 4.34 36.14
C VAL A 93 -21.11 5.15 37.44
N LEU A 94 -20.33 6.24 37.46
CA LEU A 94 -20.19 7.09 38.64
C LEU A 94 -21.49 7.80 39.02
N THR A 95 -22.35 8.12 38.05
CA THR A 95 -23.66 8.74 38.33
C THR A 95 -24.73 7.74 38.75
N CYS A 96 -24.64 6.48 38.31
CA CYS A 96 -25.72 5.49 38.48
C CYS A 96 -25.41 4.37 39.46
N MET A 97 -24.15 4.20 39.88
CA MET A 97 -23.75 3.14 40.81
C MET A 97 -23.33 3.75 42.15
N VAL A 98 -24.07 3.38 43.21
CA VAL A 98 -23.74 3.79 44.58
C VAL A 98 -22.51 3.03 45.05
N GLU A 99 -21.53 3.77 45.59
CA GLU A 99 -20.36 3.18 46.21
C GLU A 99 -20.76 2.42 47.49
N PRO A 100 -20.43 1.12 47.62
CA PRO A 100 -20.81 0.36 48.80
C PRO A 100 -20.07 0.83 50.05
N PRO A 101 -20.71 0.82 51.24
CA PRO A 101 -20.06 1.15 52.50
C PRO A 101 -18.80 0.30 52.77
N GLU A 102 -17.83 0.86 53.50
CA GLU A 102 -16.52 0.24 53.71
C GLU A 102 -16.62 -1.15 54.35
N GLU A 103 -17.60 -1.37 55.22
CA GLU A 103 -17.80 -2.62 55.96
C GLU A 103 -18.16 -3.78 55.01
N VAL A 104 -18.88 -3.48 53.93
CA VAL A 104 -19.35 -4.47 52.94
C VAL A 104 -18.53 -4.45 51.64
N LEU A 105 -17.65 -3.46 51.48
CA LEU A 105 -16.81 -3.29 50.30
C LEU A 105 -15.97 -4.53 49.96
N PRO A 106 -15.34 -5.26 50.92
CA PRO A 106 -14.61 -6.49 50.61
C PRO A 106 -15.50 -7.58 49.99
N ALA A 107 -16.69 -7.80 50.56
CA ALA A 107 -17.64 -8.79 50.08
C ALA A 107 -18.24 -8.38 48.71
N ALA A 108 -18.52 -7.09 48.52
CA ALA A 108 -18.99 -6.54 47.24
C ALA A 108 -17.94 -6.72 46.13
N ARG A 109 -16.67 -6.45 46.42
CA ARG A 109 -15.54 -6.68 45.49
C ARG A 109 -15.38 -8.15 45.15
N ALA A 110 -15.48 -9.06 46.12
CA ALA A 110 -15.41 -10.50 45.88
C ALA A 110 -16.52 -10.96 44.91
N ARG A 111 -17.76 -10.53 45.15
CA ARG A 111 -18.90 -10.82 44.25
C ARG A 111 -18.74 -10.20 42.87
N ALA A 112 -18.18 -9.00 42.77
CA ALA A 112 -17.90 -8.35 41.48
C ALA A 112 -16.84 -9.13 40.68
N LYS A 113 -15.75 -9.57 41.32
CA LYS A 113 -14.71 -10.39 40.68
C LYS A 113 -15.26 -11.71 40.14
N LEU A 114 -16.10 -12.41 40.91
CA LEU A 114 -16.74 -13.65 40.47
C LEU A 114 -17.65 -13.43 39.25
N ARG A 115 -18.47 -12.37 39.27
CA ARG A 115 -19.31 -12.00 38.12
C ARG A 115 -18.47 -11.67 36.89
N TYR A 116 -17.40 -10.89 37.07
CA TYR A 116 -16.50 -10.52 35.99
C TYR A 116 -15.78 -11.73 35.38
N ALA A 117 -15.31 -12.67 36.19
CA ALA A 117 -14.72 -13.91 35.71
C ALA A 117 -15.71 -14.73 34.85
N LYS A 118 -16.99 -14.78 35.25
CA LYS A 118 -18.04 -15.41 34.44
C LYS A 118 -18.23 -14.70 33.10
N ILE A 119 -18.29 -13.37 33.09
CA ILE A 119 -18.42 -12.56 31.87
C ILE A 119 -17.23 -12.81 30.93
N LEU A 120 -16.00 -12.79 31.46
CA LEU A 120 -14.80 -13.07 30.67
C LEU A 120 -14.84 -14.47 30.03
N ARG A 121 -15.31 -15.48 30.77
CA ARG A 121 -15.45 -16.84 30.23
C ARG A 121 -16.45 -16.88 29.08
N LEU A 122 -17.61 -16.24 29.24
CA LEU A 122 -18.64 -16.16 28.19
C LEU A 122 -18.13 -15.40 26.95
N ALA A 123 -17.41 -14.28 27.16
CA ALA A 123 -16.81 -13.53 26.06
C ALA A 123 -15.76 -14.35 25.31
N ALA A 124 -14.93 -15.12 26.03
CA ALA A 124 -13.95 -16.02 25.42
C ALA A 124 -14.63 -17.13 24.60
N GLU A 125 -15.71 -17.72 25.11
CA GLU A 125 -16.52 -18.72 24.39
C GLU A 125 -17.13 -18.12 23.10
N GLU A 126 -17.64 -16.89 23.16
CA GLU A 126 -18.19 -16.17 22.01
C GLU A 126 -17.11 -15.90 20.94
N VAL A 127 -15.96 -15.37 21.34
CA VAL A 127 -14.82 -15.11 20.43
C VAL A 127 -14.33 -16.40 19.78
N ALA A 128 -14.19 -17.49 20.55
CA ALA A 128 -13.80 -18.79 20.02
C ALA A 128 -14.82 -19.31 19.00
N THR A 129 -16.11 -19.17 19.29
CA THR A 129 -17.21 -19.55 18.37
C THR A 129 -17.17 -18.73 17.09
N ARG A 130 -16.96 -17.41 17.20
CA ARG A 130 -16.87 -16.52 16.03
C ARG A 130 -15.66 -16.86 15.18
N ASN A 131 -14.49 -17.09 15.79
CA ASN A 131 -13.29 -17.52 15.07
C ASN A 131 -13.50 -18.86 14.35
N LYS A 132 -14.19 -19.80 15.00
CA LYS A 132 -14.56 -21.08 14.38
C LYS A 132 -15.49 -20.88 13.19
N ALA A 133 -16.52 -20.03 13.32
CA ALA A 133 -17.44 -19.71 12.22
C ALA A 133 -16.71 -19.05 11.05
N THR A 134 -15.81 -18.08 11.32
CA THR A 134 -14.97 -17.47 10.29
C THR A 134 -14.05 -18.48 9.62
N LEU A 135 -13.47 -19.42 10.36
CA LEU A 135 -12.65 -20.49 9.80
C LEU A 135 -13.48 -21.44 8.95
N GLU A 136 -14.67 -21.83 9.41
CA GLU A 136 -15.62 -22.65 8.65
C GLU A 136 -16.05 -21.96 7.36
N GLU A 137 -16.32 -20.65 7.37
CA GLU A 137 -16.62 -19.85 6.19
C GLU A 137 -15.45 -19.86 5.17
N VAL A 138 -14.22 -19.66 5.64
CA VAL A 138 -13.02 -19.74 4.78
C VAL A 138 -12.84 -21.16 4.20
N LEU A 139 -13.09 -22.19 5.00
CA LEU A 139 -12.92 -23.60 4.59
C LEU A 139 -14.05 -24.10 3.67
N THR A 140 -15.27 -23.59 3.82
CA THR A 140 -16.46 -24.03 3.07
C THR A 140 -16.82 -23.08 1.91
N GLY A 141 -16.28 -21.87 1.89
CA GLY A 141 -16.77 -20.74 1.10
C GLY A 141 -15.75 -19.92 0.33
N GLY A 142 -14.58 -20.50 -0.01
CA GLY A 142 -13.84 -20.15 -1.23
C GLY A 142 -14.49 -20.70 -2.51
N LYS A 143 -15.76 -21.09 -2.45
CA LYS A 143 -16.64 -21.41 -3.58
C LYS A 143 -17.68 -20.31 -3.70
N GLN A 144 -17.26 -19.16 -4.20
CA GLN A 144 -18.20 -18.19 -4.75
C GLN A 144 -18.31 -18.46 -6.25
N GLU A 145 -19.55 -18.70 -6.69
CA GLU A 145 -20.00 -18.73 -8.08
C GLU A 145 -19.72 -17.40 -8.80
#